data_AF-A0AA96QWS1-F1
#
_entry.id   AF-A0AA96QWS1-F1
#
_cell.length_a   1.000
_cell.length_b   1.000
_cell.length_c   1.000
_cell.angle_alpha   90.00
_cell.angle_beta   90.00
_cell.angle_gamma   90.00
#
_symmetry.space_group_name_H-M   'P 1'
#
loop_
_entity.id
_entity.type
_entity.pdbx_description
1 polymer ?
#
loop_
_entity_poly.entity_id
_entity_poly.type
_entity_poly.pdbx_seq_one_letter_code
_entity_poly.pdbx_strand_id
1 'polypeptide(L)'
;MNNQRGRSIRNDLSGVVHGTVVQAGRITMVKDADGASKPPAGLPLVALLVVGVLIFLSQGVGGNVGTTAFPAEPGTRPAGATDEAVVAAIGRKLVLCASEVVLKPANCPQAVPSAQPAHGVRWELLGDPVDGAQVRWDDGRAFVRGNAVMTVRFDTAAGPESSTQTFQYQAEFPWQGDRTAIDDVYRVEGARAGVITKRHPAWSEQDVLAVVRDGFVRCVGTSASPMPSGCPGTPSTPKTTDVSWTFEGDPPPNANTRQRFDDQYGLIHVVGSYSAVVRRRNGRDSAQPYYSQSGTYDATVIEHEGQLRLVGITQE
;
A
#
# COMPACT_ATOMS: atom_id res chain seq x y z
N MET A 1 -52.34 -35.45 9.73
CA MET A 1 -51.74 -35.55 8.38
C MET A 1 -50.52 -34.63 8.33
N ASN A 2 -49.37 -35.23 8.00
CA ASN A 2 -48.06 -34.70 7.61
C ASN A 2 -47.27 -33.72 8.50
N ASN A 3 -46.40 -34.34 9.30
CA ASN A 3 -45.06 -33.89 9.70
C ASN A 3 -44.17 -33.60 8.48
N GLN A 4 -43.50 -32.45 8.44
CA GLN A 4 -42.25 -32.30 7.69
C GLN A 4 -41.13 -31.82 8.61
N ARG A 5 -40.17 -32.72 8.83
CA ARG A 5 -38.89 -32.47 9.50
C ARG A 5 -37.90 -31.94 8.47
N GLY A 6 -37.41 -30.72 8.66
CA GLY A 6 -36.27 -30.16 7.91
C GLY A 6 -34.96 -30.54 8.59
N ARG A 7 -34.12 -31.29 7.87
CA ARG A 7 -32.79 -31.77 8.28
C ARG A 7 -31.79 -30.61 8.39
N SER A 8 -31.09 -30.55 9.52
CA SER A 8 -29.84 -29.79 9.70
C SER A 8 -28.70 -30.57 9.05
N ILE A 9 -28.06 -29.98 8.04
CA ILE A 9 -26.82 -30.50 7.44
C ILE A 9 -25.67 -29.79 8.14
N ARG A 10 -24.92 -30.54 8.97
CA ARG A 10 -23.60 -30.12 9.48
C ARG A 10 -22.56 -30.50 8.42
N ASN A 11 -21.85 -29.50 7.91
CA ASN A 11 -20.64 -29.73 7.12
C ASN A 11 -19.46 -29.79 8.09
N ASP A 12 -19.04 -31.00 8.45
CA ASP A 12 -17.72 -31.26 9.04
C ASP A 12 -16.70 -31.35 7.90
N LEU A 13 -15.90 -30.30 7.73
CA LEU A 13 -14.68 -30.32 6.93
C LEU A 13 -13.48 -30.10 7.86
N SER A 14 -13.08 -31.15 8.56
CA SER A 14 -11.80 -31.24 9.26
C SER A 14 -10.80 -32.01 8.39
N GLY A 15 -10.14 -31.28 7.49
CA GLY A 15 -8.97 -31.77 6.76
C GLY A 15 -7.72 -31.60 7.61
N VAL A 16 -7.18 -32.72 8.09
CA VAL A 16 -5.87 -32.76 8.78
C VAL A 16 -4.78 -32.62 7.72
N VAL A 17 -4.11 -31.46 7.69
CA VAL A 17 -2.89 -31.25 6.89
C VAL A 17 -1.69 -31.64 7.75
N HIS A 18 -1.01 -32.72 7.38
CA HIS A 18 0.31 -33.06 7.93
C HIS A 18 1.35 -32.06 7.41
N GLY A 19 1.57 -30.99 8.17
CA GLY A 19 2.71 -30.09 7.98
C GLY A 19 3.96 -30.63 8.67
N THR A 20 5.00 -30.89 7.89
CA THR A 20 6.34 -31.20 8.39
C THR A 20 6.89 -29.98 9.12
N VAL A 21 7.05 -30.08 10.45
CA VAL A 21 7.73 -29.07 11.25
C VAL A 21 9.23 -29.18 11.00
N VAL A 22 9.79 -28.24 10.25
CA VAL A 22 11.25 -28.04 10.22
C VAL A 22 11.62 -27.31 11.50
N GLN A 23 12.18 -28.07 12.45
CA GLN A 23 12.68 -27.57 13.71
C GLN A 23 13.91 -26.70 13.44
N ALA A 24 13.74 -25.38 13.52
CA ALA A 24 14.86 -24.43 13.48
C ALA A 24 15.75 -24.68 14.70
N GLY A 25 17.00 -25.07 14.44
CA GLY A 25 18.01 -25.31 15.44
C GLY A 25 18.23 -24.07 16.31
N ARG A 26 18.11 -24.27 17.63
CA ARG A 26 18.41 -23.29 18.65
C ARG A 26 19.92 -23.02 18.64
N ILE A 27 20.35 -21.92 18.04
CA ILE A 27 21.74 -21.43 18.18
C ILE A 27 21.86 -20.84 19.59
N THR A 28 22.35 -21.64 20.53
CA THR A 28 22.88 -21.14 21.80
C THR A 28 24.18 -20.42 21.51
N MET A 29 24.17 -19.08 21.61
CA MET A 29 25.41 -18.31 21.72
C MET A 29 26.03 -18.60 23.09
N VAL A 30 27.06 -19.44 23.08
CA VAL A 30 27.96 -19.60 24.23
C VAL A 30 28.75 -18.31 24.35
N LYS A 31 28.51 -17.58 25.44
CA LYS A 31 29.29 -16.41 25.83
C LYS A 31 30.55 -16.92 26.52
N ASP A 32 31.61 -17.13 25.76
CA ASP A 32 32.93 -17.40 26.32
C ASP A 32 33.47 -16.12 26.96
N ALA A 33 33.76 -16.24 28.26
CA ALA A 33 34.32 -15.19 29.08
C ALA A 33 35.83 -15.05 28.82
N ASP A 34 36.24 -13.81 28.56
CA ASP A 34 37.49 -13.18 28.99
C ASP A 34 38.77 -14.03 28.95
N GLY A 35 39.31 -14.17 27.74
CA GLY A 35 40.73 -14.45 27.51
C GLY A 35 41.44 -13.21 26.98
N ALA A 36 42.14 -12.48 27.85
CA ALA A 36 42.97 -11.33 27.48
C ALA A 36 44.19 -11.77 26.64
N SER A 37 44.05 -11.78 25.31
CA SER A 37 45.17 -11.97 24.39
C SER A 37 45.69 -10.63 23.88
N LYS A 38 46.94 -10.32 24.23
CA LYS A 38 47.76 -9.23 23.68
C LYS A 38 47.64 -9.14 22.14
N PRO A 39 47.46 -7.93 21.56
CA PRO A 39 47.47 -7.78 20.11
C PRO A 39 48.90 -7.96 19.58
N PRO A 40 49.12 -8.82 18.56
CA PRO A 40 50.37 -8.83 17.84
C PRO A 40 50.48 -7.57 16.98
N ALA A 41 51.58 -6.85 17.17
CA ALA A 41 51.99 -5.74 16.34
C ALA A 41 52.37 -6.27 14.94
N GLY A 42 51.58 -5.91 13.94
CA GLY A 42 51.97 -6.07 12.53
C GLY A 42 50.84 -6.58 11.66
N LEU A 43 50.07 -5.65 11.09
CA LEU A 43 49.62 -5.63 9.67
C LEU A 43 48.49 -4.60 9.48
N PRO A 44 48.78 -3.35 9.08
CA PRO A 44 47.76 -2.41 8.63
C PRO A 44 48.00 -2.07 7.16
N LEU A 45 47.56 -2.91 6.23
CA LEU A 45 47.48 -2.50 4.82
C LEU A 45 46.45 -3.29 4.00
N VAL A 46 46.22 -4.57 4.32
CA VAL A 46 45.23 -5.39 3.59
C VAL A 46 43.78 -5.06 3.99
N ALA A 47 43.53 -4.73 5.27
CA ALA A 47 42.19 -4.39 5.76
C ALA A 47 41.64 -3.07 5.18
N LEU A 48 42.51 -2.09 4.90
CA LEU A 48 42.12 -0.80 4.29
C LEU A 48 41.72 -0.96 2.82
N LEU A 49 42.32 -1.91 2.10
CA LEU A 49 42.04 -2.16 0.70
C LEU A 49 40.69 -2.88 0.52
N VAL A 50 40.34 -3.82 1.42
CA VAL A 50 39.03 -4.50 1.41
C VAL A 50 37.89 -3.54 1.78
N VAL A 51 38.08 -2.67 2.77
CA VAL A 51 37.09 -1.64 3.12
C VAL A 51 36.98 -0.59 2.01
N GLY A 52 38.09 -0.19 1.39
CA GLY A 52 38.10 0.71 0.24
C GLY A 52 37.35 0.15 -0.98
N VAL A 53 37.53 -1.13 -1.31
CA VAL A 53 36.83 -1.80 -2.42
C VAL A 53 35.34 -1.98 -2.12
N LEU A 54 34.95 -2.28 -0.88
CA LEU A 54 33.53 -2.35 -0.49
C LEU A 54 32.84 -0.98 -0.54
N ILE A 55 33.53 0.11 -0.16
CA ILE A 55 32.99 1.47 -0.29
C ILE A 55 32.91 1.87 -1.77
N PHE A 56 33.92 1.56 -2.58
CA PHE A 56 33.94 1.91 -4.01
C PHE A 56 32.90 1.14 -4.84
N LEU A 57 32.61 -0.13 -4.49
CA LEU A 57 31.54 -0.90 -5.13
C LEU A 57 30.14 -0.41 -4.74
N SER A 58 29.98 0.27 -3.59
CA SER A 58 28.69 0.82 -3.18
C SER A 58 28.34 2.16 -3.86
N GLN A 59 29.32 2.85 -4.47
CA GLN A 59 29.10 4.16 -5.13
C GLN A 59 28.92 4.07 -6.66
N GLY A 60 29.01 2.88 -7.25
CA GLY A 60 29.05 2.70 -8.71
C GLY A 60 27.73 2.40 -9.42
N VAL A 61 26.61 2.20 -8.72
CA VAL A 61 25.32 1.86 -9.36
C VAL A 61 24.28 2.94 -9.06
N GLY A 62 24.63 4.19 -9.36
CA GLY A 62 23.64 5.22 -9.64
C GLY A 62 23.06 4.96 -11.03
N GLY A 63 22.24 3.91 -11.16
CA GLY A 63 21.49 3.66 -12.39
C GLY A 63 20.76 4.95 -12.77
N ASN A 64 21.01 5.44 -13.98
CA ASN A 64 20.38 6.66 -14.48
C ASN A 64 18.86 6.52 -14.34
N VAL A 65 18.30 7.26 -13.39
CA VAL A 65 16.88 7.24 -13.10
C VAL A 65 16.14 7.75 -14.33
N GLY A 66 15.60 6.83 -15.12
CA GLY A 66 14.44 7.05 -15.98
C GLY A 66 14.45 8.24 -16.92
N THR A 67 15.59 8.65 -17.48
CA THR A 67 15.63 9.78 -18.42
C THR A 67 15.12 9.41 -19.81
N THR A 68 14.98 8.11 -20.12
CA THR A 68 14.48 7.66 -21.42
C THR A 68 13.03 8.10 -21.58
N ALA A 69 12.78 8.94 -22.58
CA ALA A 69 11.43 9.33 -22.94
C ALA A 69 10.63 8.11 -23.38
N PHE A 70 9.36 8.04 -22.98
CA PHE A 70 8.47 7.02 -23.51
C PHE A 70 8.32 7.21 -25.02
N PRO A 71 8.54 6.17 -25.85
CA PRO A 71 8.48 6.31 -27.31
C PRO A 71 7.12 6.87 -27.78
N ALA A 72 7.17 7.89 -28.63
CA ALA A 72 5.96 8.51 -29.19
C ALA A 72 5.23 7.55 -30.15
N GLU A 73 5.99 6.84 -30.98
CA GLU A 73 5.48 5.91 -31.99
C GLU A 73 5.69 4.45 -31.56
N PRO A 74 4.80 3.53 -31.98
CA PRO A 74 5.05 2.10 -31.80
C PRO A 74 6.19 1.63 -32.72
N GLY A 75 7.30 1.17 -32.15
CA GLY A 75 8.35 0.48 -32.90
C GLY A 75 8.03 -0.99 -33.20
N THR A 76 9.00 -1.69 -33.80
CA THR A 76 8.84 -3.09 -34.20
C THR A 76 8.90 -4.02 -32.98
N ARG A 77 7.80 -4.75 -32.77
CA ARG A 77 7.70 -5.78 -31.74
C ARG A 77 8.52 -7.03 -32.11
N PRO A 78 9.31 -7.62 -31.19
CA PRO A 78 9.96 -8.92 -31.40
C PRO A 78 8.96 -10.04 -31.67
N ALA A 79 9.37 -11.05 -32.46
CA ALA A 79 8.52 -12.20 -32.76
C ALA A 79 8.08 -12.93 -31.48
N GLY A 80 6.78 -13.20 -31.37
CA GLY A 80 6.17 -13.90 -30.22
C GLY A 80 5.95 -13.04 -28.98
N ALA A 81 6.40 -11.78 -28.96
CA ALA A 81 6.04 -10.87 -27.88
C ALA A 81 4.55 -10.45 -28.01
N THR A 82 3.91 -10.29 -26.86
CA THR A 82 2.52 -9.78 -26.73
C THR A 82 2.50 -8.68 -25.68
N ASP A 83 1.60 -7.71 -25.83
CA ASP A 83 1.50 -6.64 -24.84
C ASP A 83 1.03 -7.23 -23.50
N GLU A 84 0.17 -8.25 -23.54
CA GLU A 84 -0.32 -9.00 -22.38
C GLU A 84 0.83 -9.64 -21.57
N ALA A 85 1.80 -10.27 -22.23
CA ALA A 85 2.94 -10.87 -21.54
C ALA A 85 3.87 -9.80 -20.95
N VAL A 86 4.04 -8.66 -21.64
CA VAL A 86 4.82 -7.52 -21.18
C VAL A 86 4.18 -6.87 -19.94
N VAL A 87 2.88 -6.59 -19.97
CA VAL A 87 2.18 -6.01 -18.82
C VAL A 87 2.12 -7.00 -17.65
N ALA A 88 1.96 -8.30 -17.91
CA ALA A 88 2.01 -9.32 -16.86
C ALA A 88 3.38 -9.35 -16.16
N ALA A 89 4.49 -9.18 -16.91
CA ALA A 89 5.82 -9.07 -16.33
C ALA A 89 5.94 -7.84 -15.41
N ILE A 90 5.39 -6.70 -15.83
CA ILE A 90 5.35 -5.48 -15.01
C ILE A 90 4.48 -5.63 -13.76
N GLY A 91 3.31 -6.25 -13.89
CA GLY A 91 2.43 -6.55 -12.76
C GLY A 91 3.17 -7.36 -11.69
N ARG A 92 3.90 -8.42 -12.10
CA ARG A 92 4.72 -9.21 -11.17
C ARG A 92 5.81 -8.37 -10.50
N LYS A 93 6.50 -7.49 -11.23
CA LYS A 93 7.51 -6.61 -10.65
C LYS A 93 6.92 -5.62 -9.64
N LEU A 94 5.73 -5.07 -9.90
CA LEU A 94 5.04 -4.18 -8.95
C LEU A 94 4.58 -4.92 -7.68
N VAL A 95 4.18 -6.19 -7.78
CA VAL A 95 3.91 -7.04 -6.61
C VAL A 95 5.20 -7.27 -5.80
N LEU A 96 6.34 -7.53 -6.45
CA LEU A 96 7.63 -7.60 -5.75
C LEU A 96 7.97 -6.29 -5.03
N CYS A 97 7.77 -5.15 -5.70
CA CYS A 97 7.92 -3.84 -5.08
C CYS A 97 7.02 -3.67 -3.84
N ALA A 98 5.76 -4.12 -3.89
CA ALA A 98 4.87 -4.07 -2.74
C ALA A 98 5.25 -5.03 -1.60
N SER A 99 6.15 -5.99 -1.83
CA SER A 99 6.66 -6.89 -0.78
C SER A 99 7.85 -6.33 0.00
N GLU A 100 8.36 -5.17 -0.41
CA GLU A 100 9.52 -4.52 0.21
C GLU A 100 9.20 -4.01 1.63
N VAL A 101 10.23 -3.94 2.47
CA VAL A 101 10.11 -3.63 3.91
C VAL A 101 10.81 -2.32 4.29
N VAL A 102 11.01 -1.43 3.31
CA VAL A 102 11.63 -0.11 3.49
C VAL A 102 10.78 0.97 2.83
N LEU A 103 10.83 2.21 3.34
CA LEU A 103 10.01 3.31 2.83
C LEU A 103 10.40 3.80 1.44
N LYS A 104 11.60 3.48 0.97
CA LYS A 104 12.11 3.84 -0.37
C LYS A 104 12.93 2.67 -0.92
N PRO A 105 12.26 1.61 -1.41
CA PRO A 105 12.97 0.46 -1.96
C PRO A 105 13.74 0.87 -3.22
N ALA A 106 14.88 0.24 -3.44
CA ALA A 106 15.63 0.43 -4.68
C ALA A 106 14.80 -0.13 -5.86
N ASN A 107 14.95 0.48 -7.03
CA ASN A 107 14.41 -0.03 -8.29
C ASN A 107 12.87 -0.17 -8.34
N CYS A 108 12.21 0.60 -7.47
CA CYS A 108 10.77 0.59 -7.29
C CYS A 108 10.23 2.03 -7.27
N PRO A 109 9.01 2.27 -7.79
CA PRO A 109 8.47 3.62 -7.96
C PRO A 109 7.91 4.22 -6.66
N GLN A 110 7.67 3.41 -5.64
CA GLN A 110 7.14 3.86 -4.36
C GLN A 110 8.23 4.45 -3.45
N ALA A 111 7.92 5.59 -2.86
CA ALA A 111 8.75 6.26 -1.88
C ALA A 111 7.87 7.09 -0.95
N VAL A 112 8.08 6.97 0.36
CA VAL A 112 7.55 7.93 1.34
C VAL A 112 8.71 8.72 1.92
N PRO A 113 8.74 10.06 1.76
CA PRO A 113 9.69 10.88 2.49
C PRO A 113 9.31 10.84 3.97
N SER A 114 10.21 10.33 4.81
CA SER A 114 10.07 10.41 6.27
C SER A 114 11.33 10.99 6.87
N ALA A 115 11.17 11.92 7.81
CA ALA A 115 12.26 12.47 8.61
C ALA A 115 12.61 11.57 9.81
N GLN A 116 11.78 10.57 10.12
CA GLN A 116 11.95 9.70 11.28
C GLN A 116 12.28 8.27 10.85
N PRO A 117 13.08 7.53 11.64
CA PRO A 117 13.24 6.10 11.46
C PRO A 117 11.89 5.39 11.50
N ALA A 118 11.58 4.65 10.45
CA ALA A 118 10.37 3.85 10.35
C ALA A 118 10.70 2.37 10.54
N HIS A 119 9.81 1.64 11.19
CA HIS A 119 9.89 0.20 11.36
C HIS A 119 8.55 -0.46 11.01
N GLY A 120 8.55 -1.79 10.86
CA GLY A 120 7.33 -2.52 10.51
C GLY A 120 6.72 -2.11 9.16
N VAL A 121 7.53 -1.58 8.23
CA VAL A 121 7.07 -1.09 6.93
C VAL A 121 6.43 -2.23 6.14
N ARG A 122 5.19 -2.02 5.72
CA ARG A 122 4.42 -2.94 4.87
C ARG A 122 3.75 -2.16 3.77
N TRP A 123 4.18 -2.42 2.54
CA TRP A 123 3.52 -1.93 1.35
C TRP A 123 2.38 -2.86 0.94
N GLU A 124 1.40 -2.28 0.26
CA GLU A 124 0.24 -2.97 -0.25
C GLU A 124 -0.18 -2.33 -1.56
N LEU A 125 -0.18 -3.10 -2.63
CA LEU A 125 -0.64 -2.67 -3.95
C LEU A 125 -2.16 -2.77 -4.01
N LEU A 126 -2.81 -1.68 -4.38
CA LEU A 126 -4.27 -1.61 -4.47
C LEU A 126 -4.71 -1.48 -5.93
N GLY A 127 -5.85 -2.11 -6.24
CA GLY A 127 -6.41 -2.18 -7.59
C GLY A 127 -5.56 -2.98 -8.58
N ASP A 128 -5.84 -2.79 -9.86
CA ASP A 128 -5.06 -3.36 -10.96
C ASP A 128 -4.05 -2.32 -11.49
N PRO A 129 -2.75 -2.46 -11.22
CA PRO A 129 -1.74 -1.52 -11.71
C PRO A 129 -1.53 -1.59 -13.23
N VAL A 130 -1.94 -2.67 -13.90
CA VAL A 130 -1.76 -2.85 -15.35
C VAL A 130 -2.98 -2.46 -16.18
N ASP A 131 -4.12 -2.20 -15.55
CA ASP A 131 -5.29 -1.64 -16.25
C ASP A 131 -4.93 -0.30 -16.90
N GLY A 132 -5.24 -0.16 -18.19
CA GLY A 132 -4.89 1.01 -19.01
C GLY A 132 -3.39 1.19 -19.30
N ALA A 133 -2.52 0.27 -18.88
CA ALA A 133 -1.07 0.39 -19.13
C ALA A 133 -0.75 0.41 -20.63
N GLN A 134 0.23 1.21 -21.01
CA GLN A 134 0.67 1.38 -22.39
C GLN A 134 2.00 0.68 -22.61
N VAL A 135 2.09 -0.08 -23.70
CA VAL A 135 3.30 -0.75 -24.14
C VAL A 135 3.78 -0.15 -25.46
N ARG A 136 5.07 0.17 -25.54
CA ARG A 136 5.77 0.56 -26.77
C ARG A 136 7.04 -0.26 -26.92
N TRP A 137 7.54 -0.29 -28.14
CA TRP A 137 8.74 -1.02 -28.51
C TRP A 137 9.72 -0.05 -29.15
N ASP A 138 11.00 -0.15 -28.81
CA ASP A 138 12.09 0.54 -29.48
C ASP A 138 13.37 -0.29 -29.35
N ASP A 139 14.07 -0.51 -30.46
CA ASP A 139 15.32 -1.29 -30.55
C ASP A 139 15.32 -2.62 -29.74
N GLY A 140 14.25 -3.42 -29.86
CA GLY A 140 14.13 -4.71 -29.15
C GLY A 140 13.84 -4.61 -27.65
N ARG A 141 13.64 -3.41 -27.12
CA ARG A 141 13.26 -3.14 -25.73
C ARG A 141 11.77 -2.84 -25.62
N ALA A 142 11.15 -3.33 -24.56
CA ALA A 142 9.80 -2.98 -24.19
C ALA A 142 9.82 -1.76 -23.26
N PHE A 143 8.96 -0.80 -23.55
CA PHE A 143 8.68 0.36 -22.72
C PHE A 143 7.26 0.22 -22.19
N VAL A 144 7.11 0.26 -20.88
CA VAL A 144 5.80 0.18 -20.23
C VAL A 144 5.60 1.38 -19.36
N ARG A 145 4.42 1.99 -19.41
CA ARG A 145 3.99 2.99 -18.42
C ARG A 145 2.56 2.75 -17.98
N GLY A 146 2.26 3.16 -16.76
CA GLY A 146 0.93 3.00 -16.17
C GLY A 146 0.79 3.77 -14.86
N ASN A 147 -0.35 3.60 -14.21
CA ASN A 147 -0.66 4.20 -12.92
C ASN A 147 -0.89 3.12 -11.87
N ALA A 148 -0.39 3.36 -10.66
CA ALA A 148 -0.56 2.47 -9.52
C ALA A 148 -0.94 3.24 -8.26
N VAL A 149 -1.61 2.54 -7.36
CA VAL A 149 -1.96 3.00 -6.02
C VAL A 149 -1.36 2.03 -5.03
N MET A 150 -0.54 2.52 -4.10
CA MET A 150 0.00 1.71 -3.01
C MET A 150 -0.30 2.36 -1.67
N THR A 151 -0.66 1.56 -0.68
CA THR A 151 -0.71 1.99 0.72
C THR A 151 0.51 1.45 1.44
N VAL A 152 1.13 2.26 2.29
CA VAL A 152 2.15 1.82 3.24
C VAL A 152 1.64 2.00 4.65
N ARG A 153 1.92 1.02 5.51
CA ARG A 153 1.77 1.12 6.96
C ARG A 153 3.13 0.94 7.61
N PHE A 154 3.44 1.74 8.61
CA PHE A 154 4.72 1.69 9.32
C PHE A 154 4.58 2.35 10.69
N ASP A 155 5.54 2.09 11.57
CA ASP A 155 5.58 2.67 12.90
C ASP A 155 6.73 3.68 13.01
N THR A 156 6.46 4.81 13.64
CA THR A 156 7.46 5.84 13.99
C THR A 156 7.53 6.03 15.50
N ALA A 157 8.40 6.92 15.98
CA ALA A 157 8.43 7.27 17.39
C ALA A 157 7.15 7.98 17.85
N ALA A 158 6.39 8.56 16.92
CA ALA A 158 5.11 9.22 17.20
C ALA A 158 3.92 8.24 17.25
N GLY A 159 4.08 7.03 16.72
CA GLY A 159 3.06 5.99 16.67
C GLY A 159 2.93 5.33 15.30
N PRO A 160 1.87 4.53 15.09
CA PRO A 160 1.58 3.94 13.80
C PRO A 160 1.16 5.01 12.80
N GLU A 161 1.67 4.90 11.59
CA GLU A 161 1.40 5.76 10.45
C GLU A 161 0.94 4.94 9.25
N SER A 162 0.14 5.56 8.39
CA SER A 162 -0.31 4.99 7.13
C SER A 162 -0.32 6.10 6.08
N SER A 163 0.10 5.78 4.86
CA SER A 163 0.07 6.70 3.74
C SER A 163 -0.34 5.99 2.46
N THR A 164 -1.25 6.59 1.70
CA THR A 164 -1.60 6.15 0.36
C THR A 164 -0.83 6.99 -0.64
N GLN A 165 -0.20 6.32 -1.59
CA GLN A 165 0.60 6.90 -2.66
C GLN A 165 -0.05 6.56 -3.99
N THR A 166 -0.42 7.58 -4.76
CA THR A 166 -0.76 7.45 -6.18
C THR A 166 0.44 7.90 -7.00
N PHE A 167 0.82 7.13 -8.01
CA PHE A 167 1.94 7.51 -8.87
C PHE A 167 1.83 6.89 -10.26
N GLN A 168 2.43 7.58 -11.22
CA GLN A 168 2.70 7.02 -12.54
C GLN A 168 4.06 6.31 -12.52
N TYR A 169 4.14 5.18 -13.19
CA TYR A 169 5.37 4.40 -13.30
C TYR A 169 5.76 4.22 -14.76
N GLN A 170 7.06 4.05 -15.00
CA GLN A 170 7.61 3.60 -16.27
C GLN A 170 8.70 2.55 -16.05
N ALA A 171 8.86 1.67 -17.01
CA ALA A 171 9.92 0.68 -17.06
C ALA A 171 10.39 0.51 -18.50
N GLU A 172 11.66 0.16 -18.65
CA GLU A 172 12.30 -0.12 -19.92
C GLU A 172 13.19 -1.36 -19.74
N PHE A 173 12.95 -2.40 -20.54
CA PHE A 173 13.69 -3.66 -20.39
C PHE A 173 13.83 -4.41 -21.72
N PRO A 174 14.95 -5.14 -21.92
CA PRO A 174 15.07 -6.05 -23.06
C PRO A 174 14.05 -7.18 -22.93
N TRP A 175 13.31 -7.46 -24.00
CA TRP A 175 12.34 -8.56 -23.98
C TRP A 175 13.02 -9.91 -24.27
N GLN A 176 12.82 -10.87 -23.37
CA GLN A 176 13.37 -12.22 -23.46
C GLN A 176 12.28 -13.30 -23.26
N GLY A 177 11.01 -12.96 -23.57
CA GLY A 177 9.87 -13.85 -23.33
C GLY A 177 9.65 -14.07 -21.82
N ASP A 178 9.39 -15.31 -21.42
CA ASP A 178 9.13 -15.69 -20.02
C ASP A 178 10.34 -15.49 -19.09
N ARG A 179 11.54 -15.33 -19.65
CA ARG A 179 12.77 -15.07 -18.89
C ARG A 179 13.03 -13.59 -18.66
N THR A 180 12.13 -12.71 -19.12
CA THR A 180 12.28 -11.27 -18.97
C THR A 180 12.35 -10.90 -17.48
N ALA A 181 13.50 -10.37 -17.08
CA ALA A 181 13.70 -9.74 -15.78
C ALA A 181 13.56 -8.23 -15.94
N ILE A 182 12.83 -7.61 -15.01
CA ILE A 182 12.64 -6.16 -14.96
C ILE A 182 13.45 -5.66 -13.77
N ASP A 183 14.58 -5.05 -14.07
CA ASP A 183 15.50 -4.54 -13.04
C ASP A 183 14.87 -3.34 -12.34
N ASP A 184 14.40 -2.36 -13.12
CA ASP A 184 13.92 -1.08 -12.64
C ASP A 184 12.48 -0.77 -13.07
N VAL A 185 11.69 -0.31 -12.10
CA VAL A 185 10.45 0.41 -12.34
C VAL A 185 10.57 1.73 -11.57
N TYR A 186 10.46 2.85 -12.28
CA TYR A 186 10.67 4.16 -11.69
C TYR A 186 9.40 5.01 -11.76
N ARG A 187 9.30 5.94 -10.81
CA ARG A 187 8.24 6.95 -10.79
C ARG A 187 8.49 7.97 -11.90
N VAL A 188 7.45 8.31 -12.65
CA VAL A 188 7.49 9.40 -13.64
C VAL A 188 6.73 10.60 -13.11
N GLU A 189 7.30 11.79 -13.28
CA GLU A 189 6.72 13.04 -12.83
C GLU A 189 6.45 14.01 -14.00
N GLY A 190 5.42 14.84 -13.83
CA GLY A 190 5.07 15.91 -14.76
C GLY A 190 4.58 15.44 -16.13
N ALA A 191 4.76 16.29 -17.15
CA ALA A 191 4.19 16.11 -18.48
C ALA A 191 4.69 14.86 -19.24
N ARG A 192 5.81 14.26 -18.82
CA ARG A 192 6.39 13.07 -19.47
C ARG A 192 5.58 11.80 -19.23
N ALA A 193 4.75 11.81 -18.20
CA ALA A 193 4.04 10.65 -17.72
C ALA A 193 2.94 10.19 -18.71
N GLY A 194 2.39 11.12 -19.50
CA GLY A 194 1.33 10.84 -20.46
C GLY A 194 -0.03 10.62 -19.78
N VAL A 195 -1.04 10.29 -20.58
CA VAL A 195 -2.40 10.02 -20.08
C VAL A 195 -2.61 8.51 -20.05
N ILE A 196 -2.99 8.00 -18.87
CA ILE A 196 -3.36 6.61 -18.61
C ILE A 196 -4.76 6.65 -18.01
N THR A 197 -5.70 5.99 -18.67
CA THR A 197 -7.11 5.95 -18.26
C THR A 197 -7.45 4.54 -17.81
N LYS A 198 -7.89 4.43 -16.56
CA LYS A 198 -8.42 3.22 -15.92
C LYS A 198 -9.87 3.02 -16.32
N ARG A 199 -10.26 1.75 -16.34
CA ARG A 199 -11.63 1.35 -16.60
C ARG A 199 -12.53 1.79 -15.45
N HIS A 200 -13.67 2.39 -15.79
CA HIS A 200 -14.68 2.65 -14.79
C HIS A 200 -15.23 1.30 -14.28
N PRO A 201 -15.18 1.04 -12.98
CA PRO A 201 -15.62 -0.25 -12.46
C PRO A 201 -17.16 -0.33 -12.51
N ALA A 202 -17.69 -1.54 -12.64
CA ALA A 202 -19.12 -1.79 -12.86
C ALA A 202 -19.91 -1.95 -11.54
N TRP A 203 -19.52 -1.24 -10.49
CA TRP A 203 -20.21 -1.28 -9.19
C TRP A 203 -21.39 -0.32 -9.16
N SER A 204 -22.45 -0.71 -8.46
CA SER A 204 -23.54 0.21 -8.18
C SER A 204 -23.10 1.28 -7.18
N GLU A 205 -23.71 2.46 -7.25
CA GLU A 205 -23.52 3.50 -6.24
C GLU A 205 -23.81 2.96 -4.83
N GLN A 206 -24.86 2.16 -4.67
CA GLN A 206 -25.24 1.57 -3.38
C GLN A 206 -24.14 0.69 -2.77
N ASP A 207 -23.40 -0.07 -3.58
CA ASP A 207 -22.31 -0.93 -3.09
C ASP A 207 -21.11 -0.10 -2.61
N VAL A 208 -20.77 0.96 -3.34
CA VAL A 208 -19.73 1.93 -2.94
C VAL A 208 -20.11 2.60 -1.63
N LEU A 209 -21.35 3.09 -1.55
CA LEU A 209 -21.90 3.74 -0.37
C LEU A 209 -21.93 2.81 0.86
N ALA A 210 -22.17 1.51 0.68
CA ALA A 210 -22.10 0.52 1.74
C ALA A 210 -20.67 0.36 2.30
N VAL A 211 -19.66 0.29 1.43
CA VAL A 211 -18.24 0.19 1.84
C VAL A 211 -17.79 1.42 2.63
N VAL A 212 -18.25 2.62 2.23
CA VAL A 212 -17.98 3.87 2.95
C VAL A 212 -18.63 3.86 4.34
N ARG A 213 -19.90 3.44 4.42
CA ARG A 213 -20.62 3.33 5.71
C ARG A 213 -19.91 2.38 6.67
N ASP A 214 -19.48 1.21 6.20
CA ASP A 214 -18.72 0.24 7.01
C ASP A 214 -17.39 0.84 7.50
N GLY A 215 -16.76 1.69 6.69
CA GLY A 215 -15.62 2.51 7.09
C GLY A 215 -15.90 3.38 8.30
N PHE A 216 -16.95 4.19 8.22
CA PHE A 216 -17.37 5.07 9.31
C PHE A 216 -17.72 4.28 10.58
N VAL A 217 -18.38 3.12 10.46
CA VAL A 217 -18.67 2.22 11.58
C VAL A 217 -17.38 1.75 12.26
N ARG A 218 -16.36 1.34 11.49
CA ARG A 218 -15.04 0.99 12.04
C ARG A 218 -14.37 2.15 12.76
N CYS A 219 -14.48 3.37 12.21
CA CYS A 219 -13.89 4.57 12.81
C CYS A 219 -14.45 4.87 14.21
N VAL A 220 -15.77 4.80 14.38
CA VAL A 220 -16.40 5.09 15.68
C VAL A 220 -16.35 3.92 16.67
N GLY A 221 -16.05 2.71 16.20
CA GLY A 221 -15.85 1.53 17.05
C GLY A 221 -14.61 1.60 17.95
N THR A 222 -13.79 2.64 17.81
CA THR A 222 -12.53 2.79 18.53
C THR A 222 -12.73 3.40 19.92
N SER A 223 -11.86 3.05 20.87
CA SER A 223 -11.88 3.57 22.24
C SER A 223 -10.85 4.68 22.49
N ALA A 224 -10.26 5.21 21.42
CA ALA A 224 -9.22 6.23 21.46
C ALA A 224 -9.65 7.47 20.67
N SER A 225 -9.14 8.62 21.11
CA SER A 225 -9.19 9.89 20.40
C SER A 225 -7.75 10.37 20.20
N PRO A 226 -7.37 10.86 19.00
CA PRO A 226 -8.17 10.89 17.78
C PRO A 226 -8.56 9.49 17.27
N MET A 227 -9.50 9.43 16.33
CA MET A 227 -9.78 8.18 15.60
C MET A 227 -8.50 7.67 14.89
N PRO A 228 -8.39 6.37 14.58
CA PRO A 228 -7.22 5.82 13.90
C PRO A 228 -6.93 6.47 12.55
N SER A 229 -5.71 6.28 12.06
CA SER A 229 -5.32 6.68 10.70
C SER A 229 -6.29 6.13 9.65
N GLY A 230 -6.73 6.98 8.71
CA GLY A 230 -7.72 6.62 7.69
C GLY A 230 -9.17 6.90 8.10
N CYS A 231 -9.39 7.48 9.27
CA CYS A 231 -10.67 8.03 9.69
C CYS A 231 -10.66 9.57 9.67
N PRO A 232 -11.82 10.23 9.54
CA PRO A 232 -11.89 11.68 9.66
C PRO A 232 -11.38 12.14 11.02
N GLY A 233 -10.52 13.15 11.03
CA GLY A 233 -10.02 13.75 12.25
C GLY A 233 -9.33 15.08 11.98
N THR A 234 -9.32 15.94 12.99
CA THR A 234 -8.64 17.23 12.94
C THR A 234 -7.34 17.18 13.76
N PRO A 235 -6.32 17.99 13.42
CA PRO A 235 -5.12 18.12 14.26
C PRO A 235 -5.40 18.62 15.69
N SER A 236 -6.55 19.27 15.92
CA SER A 236 -6.98 19.78 17.22
C SER A 236 -7.72 18.74 18.07
N THR A 237 -7.96 17.53 17.55
CA THR A 237 -8.66 16.47 18.27
C THR A 237 -7.85 16.03 19.50
N PRO A 238 -8.42 16.10 20.72
CA PRO A 238 -7.67 15.77 21.93
C PRO A 238 -7.22 14.31 21.97
N LYS A 239 -5.99 14.08 22.43
CA LYS A 239 -5.48 12.72 22.66
C LYS A 239 -6.00 12.17 23.99
N THR A 240 -6.84 11.13 23.94
CA THR A 240 -7.37 10.45 25.13
C THR A 240 -7.75 9.01 24.84
N THR A 241 -7.63 8.13 25.83
CA THR A 241 -8.18 6.77 25.80
C THR A 241 -9.54 6.73 26.50
N ASP A 242 -10.18 5.56 26.49
CA ASP A 242 -11.44 5.27 27.20
C ASP A 242 -12.61 6.16 26.79
N VAL A 243 -12.67 6.45 25.50
CA VAL A 243 -13.75 7.20 24.89
C VAL A 243 -14.69 6.32 24.06
N SER A 244 -15.84 6.87 23.70
CA SER A 244 -16.75 6.32 22.72
C SER A 244 -17.10 7.41 21.72
N TRP A 245 -16.91 7.10 20.44
CA TRP A 245 -17.36 7.96 19.36
C TRP A 245 -18.77 7.58 18.94
N THR A 246 -19.56 8.57 18.53
CA THR A 246 -20.88 8.40 17.93
C THR A 246 -21.10 9.46 16.86
N PHE A 247 -21.71 9.09 15.73
CA PHE A 247 -22.17 10.09 14.77
C PHE A 247 -23.44 10.78 15.26
N GLU A 248 -23.57 12.06 14.93
CA GLU A 248 -24.84 12.78 15.09
C GLU A 248 -25.64 12.64 13.79
N GLY A 249 -26.79 11.96 13.86
CA GLY A 249 -27.64 11.68 12.69
C GLY A 249 -27.28 10.37 11.98
N ASP A 250 -27.77 10.22 10.75
CA ASP A 250 -27.49 9.03 9.95
C ASP A 250 -26.01 9.00 9.54
N PRO A 251 -25.32 7.86 9.72
CA PRO A 251 -23.93 7.74 9.30
C PRO A 251 -23.85 7.94 7.78
N PRO A 252 -22.80 8.62 7.28
CA PRO A 252 -22.64 8.79 5.85
C PRO A 252 -22.63 7.42 5.16
N PRO A 253 -23.14 7.35 3.92
CA PRO A 253 -23.54 8.48 3.08
C PRO A 253 -24.96 9.01 3.35
N ASN A 254 -25.10 10.34 3.32
CA ASN A 254 -26.37 11.09 3.51
C ASN A 254 -26.84 11.74 2.19
N ALA A 255 -27.95 12.49 2.22
CA ALA A 255 -28.55 13.14 1.05
C ALA A 255 -27.62 14.11 0.28
N ASN A 256 -26.51 14.56 0.88
CA ASN A 256 -25.54 15.46 0.24
C ASN A 256 -24.32 14.73 -0.34
N THR A 257 -24.31 13.39 -0.32
CA THR A 257 -23.18 12.60 -0.82
C THR A 257 -23.08 12.69 -2.33
N ARG A 258 -21.85 12.83 -2.85
CA ARG A 258 -21.55 12.82 -4.28
C ARG A 258 -20.43 11.85 -4.58
N GLN A 259 -20.59 11.07 -5.64
CA GLN A 259 -19.55 10.17 -6.13
C GLN A 259 -18.83 10.77 -7.35
N ARG A 260 -17.50 10.68 -7.39
CA ARG A 260 -16.68 11.01 -8.56
C ARG A 260 -15.67 9.89 -8.81
N PHE A 261 -15.51 9.48 -10.05
CA PHE A 261 -14.45 8.55 -10.44
C PHE A 261 -13.21 9.33 -10.89
N ASP A 262 -12.07 9.00 -10.30
CA ASP A 262 -10.74 9.35 -10.78
C ASP A 262 -10.31 8.25 -11.77
N ASP A 263 -10.46 8.56 -13.05
CA ASP A 263 -10.10 7.67 -14.14
C ASP A 263 -8.59 7.54 -14.34
N GLN A 264 -7.76 8.38 -13.72
CA GLN A 264 -6.32 8.23 -13.78
C GLN A 264 -5.86 7.09 -12.87
N TYR A 265 -6.39 7.00 -11.65
CA TYR A 265 -5.94 6.01 -10.66
C TYR A 265 -6.94 4.89 -10.36
N GLY A 266 -8.14 4.96 -10.94
CA GLY A 266 -9.19 3.97 -10.70
C GLY A 266 -9.83 4.12 -9.32
N LEU A 267 -9.80 5.34 -8.77
CA LEU A 267 -10.31 5.63 -7.44
C LEU A 267 -11.73 6.18 -7.52
N ILE A 268 -12.59 5.75 -6.62
CA ILE A 268 -13.94 6.29 -6.44
C ILE A 268 -13.89 7.19 -5.21
N HIS A 269 -14.10 8.49 -5.41
CA HIS A 269 -14.22 9.49 -4.36
C HIS A 269 -15.68 9.66 -3.98
N VAL A 270 -15.97 9.54 -2.68
CA VAL A 270 -17.30 9.77 -2.12
C VAL A 270 -17.18 10.96 -1.16
N VAL A 271 -17.71 12.10 -1.58
CA VAL A 271 -17.62 13.35 -0.84
C VAL A 271 -18.96 13.64 -0.16
N GLY A 272 -18.93 14.04 1.10
CA GLY A 272 -20.14 14.39 1.85
C GLY A 272 -19.83 15.15 3.13
N SER A 273 -20.82 15.25 4.03
CA SER A 273 -20.66 15.86 5.35
C SER A 273 -20.81 14.83 6.48
N TYR A 274 -20.15 15.08 7.60
CA TYR A 274 -20.26 14.26 8.81
C TYR A 274 -20.26 15.13 10.08
N SER A 275 -20.86 14.63 11.16
CA SER A 275 -20.72 15.15 12.52
C SER A 275 -20.55 13.97 13.47
N ALA A 276 -19.52 14.02 14.32
CA ALA A 276 -19.20 13.01 15.30
C ALA A 276 -18.89 13.66 16.65
N VAL A 277 -19.32 13.00 17.72
CA VAL A 277 -19.04 13.41 19.09
C VAL A 277 -18.35 12.29 19.83
N VAL A 278 -17.45 12.66 20.74
CA VAL A 278 -16.74 11.74 21.60
C VAL A 278 -17.13 11.96 23.05
N ARG A 279 -17.39 10.88 23.77
CA ARG A 279 -17.75 10.88 25.20
C ARG A 279 -16.81 9.98 25.99
N ARG A 280 -16.51 10.32 27.23
CA ARG A 280 -15.76 9.43 28.13
C ARG A 280 -16.66 8.30 28.61
N ARG A 281 -16.18 7.05 28.59
CA ARG A 281 -16.99 5.88 29.00
C ARG A 281 -17.33 5.88 30.49
N ASN A 282 -16.42 6.36 31.35
CA ASN A 282 -16.50 6.21 32.81
C ASN A 282 -16.56 7.55 33.57
N GLY A 283 -16.98 8.64 32.93
CA GLY A 283 -17.12 9.95 33.59
C GLY A 283 -18.49 10.11 34.26
N ARG A 284 -18.54 10.74 35.45
CA ARG A 284 -19.82 11.17 36.08
C ARG A 284 -20.65 12.07 35.15
N ASP A 285 -20.01 12.74 34.20
CA ASP A 285 -20.62 13.60 33.18
C ASP A 285 -20.74 12.94 31.80
N SER A 286 -20.97 11.62 31.72
CA SER A 286 -21.10 10.89 30.44
C SER A 286 -22.20 11.41 29.52
N ALA A 287 -23.09 12.29 30.01
CA ALA A 287 -24.11 12.95 29.22
C ALA A 287 -23.55 14.02 28.26
N GLN A 288 -22.52 14.77 28.68
CA GLN A 288 -21.97 15.87 27.88
C GLN A 288 -20.88 15.35 26.93
N PRO A 289 -20.89 15.78 25.65
CA PRO A 289 -19.80 15.47 24.74
C PRO A 289 -18.50 16.05 25.29
N TYR A 290 -17.45 15.22 25.35
CA TYR A 290 -16.11 15.66 25.71
C TYR A 290 -15.50 16.52 24.60
N TYR A 291 -15.78 16.16 23.34
CA TYR A 291 -15.40 16.90 22.16
C TYR A 291 -16.34 16.55 21.00
N SER A 292 -16.48 17.47 20.04
CA SER A 292 -17.24 17.28 18.81
C SER A 292 -16.39 17.66 17.61
N GLN A 293 -16.58 16.97 16.49
CA GLN A 293 -15.98 17.29 15.21
C GLN A 293 -17.03 17.15 14.11
N SER A 294 -17.01 18.08 13.16
CA SER A 294 -17.87 18.04 12.00
C SER A 294 -17.12 18.63 10.81
N GLY A 295 -17.44 18.19 9.61
CA GLY A 295 -16.83 18.72 8.41
C GLY A 295 -17.29 18.02 7.15
N THR A 296 -16.64 18.38 6.05
CA THR A 296 -16.68 17.62 4.80
C THR A 296 -15.71 16.46 4.87
N TYR A 297 -16.04 15.35 4.22
CA TYR A 297 -15.14 14.21 4.07
C TYR A 297 -15.00 13.84 2.60
N ASP A 298 -13.84 13.29 2.24
CA ASP A 298 -13.61 12.54 1.01
C ASP A 298 -13.22 11.11 1.41
N ALA A 299 -14.11 10.15 1.10
CA ALA A 299 -13.84 8.74 1.27
C ALA A 299 -13.37 8.15 -0.07
N THR A 300 -12.16 7.60 -0.08
CA THR A 300 -11.56 6.99 -1.27
C THR A 300 -11.80 5.48 -1.24
N VAL A 301 -12.43 4.96 -2.28
CA VAL A 301 -12.73 3.54 -2.51
C VAL A 301 -12.03 3.07 -3.78
N ILE A 302 -11.58 1.82 -3.81
CA ILE A 302 -10.95 1.21 -4.98
C ILE A 302 -11.47 -0.22 -5.18
N GLU A 303 -11.64 -0.66 -6.43
CA GLU A 303 -11.83 -2.08 -6.73
C GLU A 303 -10.48 -2.79 -6.66
N HIS A 304 -10.37 -3.82 -5.82
CA HIS A 304 -9.16 -4.62 -5.65
C HIS A 304 -9.56 -6.09 -5.61
N GLU A 305 -8.99 -6.90 -6.51
CA GLU A 305 -9.29 -8.33 -6.63
C GLU A 305 -10.79 -8.65 -6.76
N GLY A 306 -11.52 -7.81 -7.50
CA GLY A 306 -12.96 -7.97 -7.72
C GLY A 306 -13.84 -7.61 -6.52
N GLN A 307 -13.29 -6.88 -5.54
CA GLN A 307 -14.03 -6.39 -4.37
C GLN A 307 -13.81 -4.89 -4.18
N LEU A 308 -14.85 -4.18 -3.71
CA LEU A 308 -14.71 -2.80 -3.28
C LEU A 308 -13.99 -2.74 -1.93
N ARG A 309 -13.01 -1.85 -1.84
CA ARG A 309 -12.23 -1.62 -0.63
C ARG A 309 -12.13 -0.14 -0.33
N LEU A 310 -12.37 0.20 0.94
CA LEU A 310 -12.08 1.53 1.45
C LEU A 310 -10.56 1.70 1.64
N VAL A 311 -10.01 2.72 0.98
CA VAL A 311 -8.61 3.12 1.12
C VAL A 311 -8.43 4.01 2.35
N GLY A 312 -9.32 4.98 2.54
CA GLY A 312 -9.33 5.87 3.68
C GLY A 312 -10.45 6.90 3.61
N ILE A 313 -10.66 7.62 4.71
CA ILE A 313 -11.60 8.73 4.80
C ILE A 313 -10.81 9.94 5.33
N THR A 314 -10.69 10.97 4.52
CA THR A 314 -10.00 12.21 4.87
C THR A 314 -11.02 13.33 5.10
N GLN A 315 -10.73 14.21 6.04
CA GLN A 315 -11.45 15.47 6.15
C GLN A 315 -10.89 16.45 5.13
N GLU A 316 -11.76 17.10 4.36
CA GLU A 316 -11.40 18.19 3.43
C GLU A 316 -11.24 19.53 4.15
#